data_AF-A0A4Y2ASW2-F1
#
_entry.id   AF-A0A4Y2ASW2-F1
#
_cell.length_a   1.000
_cell.length_b   1.000
_cell.length_c   1.000
_cell.angle_alpha   90.00
_cell.angle_beta   90.00
_cell.angle_gamma   90.00
#
_symmetry.space_group_name_H-M   'P 1'
#
loop_
_entity.id
_entity.type
_entity.pdbx_description
1 polymer ?
#
loop_
_entity_poly.entity_id
_entity_poly.type
_entity_poly.pdbx_seq_one_letter_code
_entity_poly.pdbx_strand_id
1 'polypeptide(L)' 'MSKRKCLGIKEKNLILHEVDKAVKKKDIALKFGIPPNSLSTIIKNRDKIQNYDSSNSCSKRLEAWVYEDVDEAVLKWTV' A
#
# COMPACT_ATOMS: atom_id res chain seq x y z
N MET A 1 -19.81 -14.01 4.32
CA MET A 1 -18.55 -13.30 4.63
C MET A 1 -18.39 -12.14 3.65
N SER A 2 -18.53 -10.89 4.10
CA SER A 2 -18.28 -9.74 3.22
C SER A 2 -16.80 -9.71 2.82
N LYS A 3 -16.51 -9.63 1.52
CA LYS A 3 -15.13 -9.62 1.00
C LYS A 3 -14.48 -8.29 1.42
N ARG A 4 -13.30 -8.36 2.07
CA ARG A 4 -12.55 -7.16 2.46
C ARG A 4 -12.07 -6.42 1.20
N LYS A 5 -12.18 -5.09 1.19
CA LYS A 5 -11.62 -4.25 0.14
C LYS A 5 -10.09 -4.40 0.12
N CYS A 6 -9.55 -4.89 -1.00
CA CYS A 6 -8.11 -4.96 -1.20
C CYS A 6 -7.61 -3.64 -1.78
N LEU A 7 -6.80 -2.91 -1.00
CA LEU A 7 -6.24 -1.62 -1.39
C LEU A 7 -4.87 -1.79 -2.06
N GLY A 8 -4.66 -1.07 -3.14
CA GLY A 8 -3.35 -0.93 -3.77
C GLY A 8 -2.37 -0.13 -2.91
N ILE A 9 -1.07 -0.25 -3.17
CA ILE A 9 -0.03 0.47 -2.44
C ILE A 9 -0.15 1.99 -2.65
N LYS A 10 -0.49 2.43 -3.87
CA LYS A 10 -0.81 3.83 -4.17
C LYS A 10 -1.96 4.38 -3.32
N GLU A 11 -3.06 3.62 -3.22
CA GLU A 11 -4.22 4.03 -2.42
C GLU A 11 -3.86 4.12 -0.94
N LYS A 12 -3.06 3.18 -0.42
CA LYS A 12 -2.56 3.22 0.96
C LYS A 12 -1.69 4.45 1.22
N ASN A 13 -0.82 4.83 0.27
CA ASN A 13 -0.03 6.07 0.35
C ASN A 13 -0.91 7.32 0.35
N LEU A 14 -1.96 7.36 -0.48
CA LEU A 14 -2.92 8.47 -0.49
C LEU A 14 -3.66 8.58 0.85
N ILE A 15 -4.04 7.45 1.45
CA ILE A 15 -4.64 7.41 2.79
C ILE A 15 -3.68 7.99 3.84
N LEU A 16 -2.39 7.62 3.82
CA LEU A 16 -1.39 8.14 4.74
C LEU A 16 -1.22 9.67 4.61
N HIS A 17 -1.18 10.18 3.38
CA HIS A 17 -1.10 11.62 3.12
C HIS A 17 -2.33 12.39 3.65
N GLU A 18 -3.53 11.83 3.53
CA GLU A 18 -4.75 12.44 4.09
C GLU A 18 -4.79 12.36 5.64
N VAL A 19 -4.17 11.33 6.23
CA VAL A 19 -3.96 11.24 7.69
C VAL A 19 -2.98 12.33 8.16
N ASP A 20 -1.92 12.61 7.41
CA ASP A 20 -0.92 13.63 7.75
C ASP A 20 -1.50 15.06 7.70
N LYS A 21 -2.48 15.31 6.82
CA LYS A 21 -3.25 16.57 6.77
C LYS A 21 -4.19 16.77 7.97
N ALA A 22 -4.08 15.96 9.02
CA ALA A 22 -4.86 16.02 10.25
C ALA A 22 -6.39 15.91 10.07
N VAL A 23 -6.86 15.24 9.00
CA VAL A 23 -8.28 14.95 8.82
C VAL A 23 -8.72 13.90 9.85
N LYS A 24 -9.95 14.03 10.37
CA LYS A 24 -10.50 13.06 11.33
C LYS A 24 -10.50 11.66 10.72
N LYS A 25 -9.99 10.67 11.47
CA LYS A 25 -9.90 9.26 11.04
C LYS A 25 -11.24 8.67 10.56
N LYS A 26 -12.35 9.11 11.14
CA LYS A 26 -13.70 8.68 10.74
C LYS A 26 -14.04 9.12 9.33
N ASP A 27 -13.71 10.37 8.99
CA ASP A 27 -14.02 10.96 7.69
C ASP A 27 -13.15 10.34 6.59
N ILE A 28 -11.88 10.04 6.91
CA ILE A 28 -10.98 9.29 6.02
C ILE A 28 -11.54 7.89 5.77
N ALA A 29 -11.92 7.17 6.82
CA ALA A 29 -12.47 5.82 6.68
C ALA A 29 -13.73 5.80 5.78
N LEU A 30 -14.60 6.79 5.93
CA LEU A 30 -15.78 7.00 5.08
C LEU A 30 -15.39 7.30 3.62
N LYS A 31 -14.49 8.27 3.41
CA LYS A 31 -14.02 8.70 2.07
C LYS A 31 -13.43 7.55 1.26
N PHE A 32 -12.67 6.68 1.90
CA PHE A 32 -12.03 5.54 1.24
C PHE A 32 -12.88 4.25 1.27
N GLY A 33 -14.03 4.26 1.94
CA GLY A 33 -14.92 3.10 2.08
C GLY A 33 -14.25 1.93 2.81
N ILE A 34 -13.44 2.23 3.82
CA ILE A 34 -12.70 1.23 4.59
C ILE A 34 -13.18 1.20 6.04
N PRO A 35 -13.18 0.04 6.70
CA PRO A 35 -13.49 -0.01 8.11
C PRO A 35 -12.37 0.66 8.93
N PRO A 36 -12.68 1.25 10.09
CA PRO A 36 -11.71 1.94 10.93
C PRO A 36 -10.56 1.03 11.40
N ASN A 37 -10.81 -0.27 11.55
CA ASN A 37 -9.76 -1.25 11.84
C ASN A 37 -8.71 -1.33 10.72
N SER A 38 -9.15 -1.31 9.45
CA SER A 38 -8.23 -1.30 8.31
C SER A 38 -7.39 -0.02 8.27
N LEU A 39 -8.00 1.14 8.54
CA LEU A 39 -7.26 2.40 8.63
C LEU A 39 -6.15 2.33 9.70
N SER A 40 -6.46 1.79 10.88
CA SER A 40 -5.46 1.59 11.95
C SER A 40 -4.32 0.67 11.52
N THR A 41 -4.60 -0.42 10.80
CA THR A 41 -3.54 -1.31 10.27
C THR A 41 -2.67 -0.66 9.21
N ILE A 42 -3.24 0.23 8.38
CA ILE A 42 -2.48 0.98 7.36
C ILE A 42 -1.53 1.96 8.05
N ILE A 43 -2.00 2.68 9.08
CA ILE A 43 -1.18 3.61 9.86
C ILE A 43 -0.02 2.87 10.56
N LYS A 44 -0.28 1.68 11.14
CA LYS A 44 0.77 0.87 11.78
C LYS A 44 1.84 0.39 10.80
N ASN A 45 1.47 0.14 9.54
CA ASN A 45 2.38 -0.35 8.51
C ASN A 45 2.99 0.79 7.68
N ARG A 46 2.94 2.05 8.15
CA ARG A 46 3.39 3.23 7.43
C ARG A 46 4.79 3.07 6.84
N ASP A 47 5.77 2.71 7.67
CA ASP A 47 7.17 2.65 7.25
C ASP A 47 7.37 1.65 6.10
N LYS A 48 6.68 0.51 6.15
CA LYS A 48 6.72 -0.51 5.09
C LYS A 48 6.08 -0.04 3.79
N ILE A 49 5.09 0.85 3.86
CA ILE A 49 4.37 1.37 2.70
C ILE A 49 5.14 2.53 2.05
N GLN A 50 5.78 3.38 2.86
CA GLN A 50 6.58 4.51 2.38
C GLN A 50 7.96 4.08 1.85
N ASN A 51 8.62 3.10 2.48
CA ASN A 51 9.90 2.57 2.00
C ASN A 51 9.78 1.68 0.76
N TYR A 52 8.55 1.33 0.35
CA TYR A 52 8.33 0.54 -0.84
C TYR A 52 8.45 1.45 -2.07
N ASP A 53 9.62 1.41 -2.69
CA ASP A 53 9.87 2.16 -3.92
C ASP A 53 9.19 1.46 -5.10
N SER A 54 7.95 1.87 -5.33
CA SER A 54 7.20 1.44 -6.49
C SER A 54 6.47 2.64 -7.04
N SER A 55 7.26 3.50 -7.69
CA SER A 55 6.71 4.42 -8.65
C SER A 55 5.89 3.59 -9.65
N ASN A 56 4.58 3.73 -9.55
CA ASN A 56 3.59 3.17 -10.45
C ASN A 56 3.03 1.73 -10.33
N SER A 57 3.43 0.83 -9.40
CA SER A 57 2.76 -0.49 -9.39
C SER A 57 1.31 -0.44 -8.90
N CYS A 58 0.44 -1.20 -9.58
CA CYS A 58 -0.92 -1.52 -9.13
C CYS A 58 -0.91 -2.64 -8.07
N SER A 59 0.26 -2.96 -7.50
CA SER A 59 0.37 -4.07 -6.57
C SER A 59 -0.40 -3.80 -5.28
N LYS A 60 -1.05 -4.85 -4.80
CA LYS A 60 -1.79 -4.86 -3.52
C LYS A 60 -0.91 -5.37 -2.38
N ARG A 61 0.15 -6.11 -2.72
CA ARG A 61 1.07 -6.79 -1.80
C ARG A 61 2.45 -6.13 -1.88
N LEU A 62 3.07 -5.97 -0.72
CA LEU A 62 4.49 -5.72 -0.63
C LEU A 62 5.14 -7.10 -0.81
N GLU A 63 5.46 -7.44 -2.06
CA GLU A 63 6.22 -8.66 -2.37
C GLU A 63 7.70 -8.33 -2.16
N ALA A 64 8.39 -9.12 -1.35
CA ALA A 64 9.86 -9.12 -1.37
C ALA A 64 10.26 -10.15 -2.43
N TRP A 65 11.10 -9.75 -3.39
CA TRP A 65 11.70 -10.68 -4.33
C TRP A 65 12.61 -11.62 -3.53
N VAL A 66 12.40 -12.94 -3.67
CA VAL A 66 13.16 -13.95 -2.91
C VAL A 66 14.57 -14.11 -3.49
N TYR A 67 14.73 -13.86 -4.79
CA TYR A 67 15.98 -13.94 -5.53
C TYR A 67 16.16 -12.69 -6.37
N GLU A 68 16.34 -11.55 -5.71
CA GLU A 68 16.44 -10.24 -6.36
C GLU A 68 17.50 -10.21 -7.47
N ASP A 69 18.62 -10.92 -7.28
CA ASP A 69 19.71 -11.07 -8.24
C ASP A 69 19.31 -11.86 -9.49
N VAL A 70 18.58 -12.97 -9.31
CA VAL A 70 18.08 -13.80 -10.42
C VAL A 70 17.00 -13.07 -11.19
N ASP A 71 16.06 -12.45 -10.46
CA ASP A 71 14.96 -11.70 -11.05
C ASP A 71 15.48 -10.49 -11.84
N GLU A 72 16.48 -9.77 -11.32
CA GLU A 72 17.15 -8.68 -12.05
C GLU A 72 17.88 -9.18 -13.31
N ALA A 73 18.58 -10.33 -13.22
CA ALA A 73 19.28 -10.93 -14.35
C ALA A 73 18.31 -11.36 -15.47
N VAL A 74 17.17 -11.96 -15.10
CA VAL A 74 16.10 -12.33 -16.05
C VAL A 74 15.51 -11.08 -16.70
N LEU A 75 15.23 -10.02 -15.91
CA LEU A 75 14.66 -8.78 -16.41
C LEU A 75 15.58 -8.10 -17.43
N LYS A 76 16.90 -8.10 -17.18
CA LYS A 76 17.92 -7.61 -18.12
C LYS A 76 18.03 -8.45 -19.39
N TRP A 77 17.87 -9.78 -19.29
CA TRP A 77 17.94 -10.65 -20.46
C TRP A 77 16.75 -10.50 -21.41
N THR A 78 15.59 -10.15 -20.87
CA THR A 78 14.36 -9.98 -21.67
C THR A 78 14.23 -8.62 -22.36
N VAL A 79 15.18 -7.70 -22.18
CA VAL A 79 15.22 -6.35 -22.79
C VAL A 79 16.11 -6.32 -24.01
#